data_AF-A0A7J6LEM8-F1
#
_entry.id   AF-A0A7J6LEM8-F1
#
_cell.length_a   1.000
_cell.length_b   1.000
_cell.length_c   1.000
_cell.angle_alpha   90.00
_cell.angle_beta   90.00
_cell.angle_gamma   90.00
#
_symmetry.space_group_name_H-M   'P 1'
#
loop_
_entity.id
_entity.type
_entity.pdbx_description
1 polymer ?
#
loop_
_entity_poly.entity_id
_entity_poly.type
_entity_poly.pdbx_seq_one_letter_code
_entity_poly.pdbx_strand_id
1 'polypeptide(L)'
;MCDPLLAYFIDEAHEEWRRQFCVEHPELRERVKREVQMANTGERIWVNDKDELPNSTPTGRTIDILKMRGSELPSQFTNQMEAVGECLFGTVKSGTTDIEVLASIAHNKWMGMNASLKPVQPRLFVQYEQLDEIEKEKDRVFARIALRLARVS
;
A
#
# COMPACT_ATOMS: atom_id res chain seq x y z
N MET A 1 16.27 5.58 13.74
CA MET A 1 16.27 4.16 13.33
C MET A 1 14.81 3.77 13.21
N CYS A 2 14.38 3.27 12.04
CA CYS A 2 13.02 2.77 11.87
C CYS A 2 12.81 1.59 12.84
N ASP A 3 11.66 1.55 13.51
CA ASP A 3 11.30 0.46 14.43
C ASP A 3 11.35 -0.87 13.63
N PRO A 4 12.13 -1.89 14.07
CA PRO A 4 12.20 -3.18 13.37
C PRO A 4 10.84 -3.82 13.12
N LEU A 5 9.87 -3.60 14.01
CA LEU A 5 8.50 -4.08 13.84
C LEU A 5 7.78 -3.37 12.69
N LEU A 6 7.97 -2.04 12.55
CA LEU A 6 7.41 -1.27 11.45
C LEU A 6 8.07 -1.65 10.12
N ALA A 7 9.39 -1.82 10.09
CA ALA A 7 10.08 -2.27 8.88
C ALA A 7 9.55 -3.64 8.41
N TYR A 8 9.36 -4.58 9.33
CA TYR A 8 8.78 -5.89 9.01
C TYR A 8 7.31 -5.78 8.56
N PHE A 9 6.51 -4.95 9.23
CA PHE A 9 5.13 -4.67 8.85
C PHE A 9 5.02 -4.14 7.42
N ILE A 10 5.87 -3.19 7.03
CA ILE A 10 5.89 -2.60 5.69
C ILE A 10 6.16 -3.66 4.63
N ASP A 11 7.22 -4.46 4.82
CA ASP A 11 7.56 -5.54 3.91
C ASP A 11 6.41 -6.53 3.78
N GLU A 12 5.86 -6.98 4.91
CA GLU A 12 4.87 -8.04 4.92
C GLU A 12 3.50 -7.59 4.40
N ALA A 13 3.06 -6.39 4.74
CA ALA A 13 1.80 -5.82 4.25
C ALA A 13 1.87 -5.54 2.74
N HIS A 14 2.98 -4.98 2.26
CA HIS A 14 3.16 -4.70 0.83
C HIS A 14 3.24 -6.00 0.01
N GLU A 15 3.99 -6.98 0.50
CA GLU A 15 4.12 -8.29 -0.15
C GLU A 15 2.80 -9.05 -0.22
N GLU A 16 2.04 -9.06 0.87
CA GLU A 16 0.74 -9.74 0.90
C GLU A 16 -0.29 -9.04 0.02
N TRP A 17 -0.34 -7.70 0.05
CA TRP A 17 -1.18 -6.93 -0.86
C TRP A 17 -0.84 -7.23 -2.31
N ARG A 18 0.45 -7.18 -2.67
CA ARG A 18 0.93 -7.51 -4.02
C ARG A 18 0.48 -8.91 -4.46
N ARG A 19 0.63 -9.90 -3.58
CA ARG A 19 0.28 -11.29 -3.86
C ARG A 19 -1.21 -11.43 -4.17
N GLN A 20 -2.07 -10.80 -3.37
CA GLN A 20 -3.52 -10.82 -3.56
C GLN A 20 -3.91 -10.07 -4.84
N PHE A 21 -3.32 -8.90 -5.07
CA PHE A 21 -3.55 -8.11 -6.28
C PHE A 21 -3.25 -8.92 -7.57
N CYS A 22 -2.17 -9.69 -7.59
CA CYS A 22 -1.82 -10.55 -8.73
C CYS A 22 -2.75 -11.76 -8.93
N VAL A 23 -3.49 -12.18 -7.89
CA VAL A 23 -4.49 -13.25 -7.97
C VAL A 23 -5.81 -12.70 -8.53
N GLU A 24 -6.23 -11.53 -8.08
CA GLU A 24 -7.48 -10.88 -8.49
C GLU A 24 -7.39 -10.28 -9.90
N HIS A 25 -6.19 -9.92 -10.32
CA HIS A 25 -5.90 -9.38 -11.65
C HIS A 25 -4.91 -10.27 -12.42
N PRO A 26 -5.32 -11.49 -12.82
CA PRO A 26 -4.44 -12.42 -13.53
C PRO A 26 -3.96 -11.87 -14.88
N GLU A 27 -4.72 -10.98 -15.52
CA GLU A 27 -4.32 -10.25 -16.72
C GLU A 27 -3.11 -9.32 -16.47
N LEU A 28 -2.97 -8.83 -15.24
CA LEU A 28 -1.83 -8.02 -14.81
C LEU A 28 -0.65 -8.91 -14.39
N ARG A 29 -0.84 -10.21 -14.13
CA ARG A 29 0.23 -11.13 -13.71
C ARG A 29 1.31 -11.31 -14.79
N GLU A 30 0.92 -11.51 -16.04
CA GLU A 30 1.87 -11.62 -17.17
C GLU A 30 2.45 -10.27 -17.60
N ARG A 31 1.77 -9.16 -17.28
CA ARG A 31 2.32 -7.80 -17.37
C ARG A 31 3.43 -7.63 -16.33
N VAL A 32 3.12 -7.81 -15.04
CA VAL A 32 4.07 -7.73 -13.92
C VAL A 32 5.28 -8.63 -14.15
N LYS A 33 5.07 -9.90 -14.56
CA LYS A 33 6.15 -10.86 -14.85
C LYS A 33 7.05 -10.41 -16.00
N ARG A 34 6.49 -9.94 -17.12
CA ARG A 34 7.29 -9.40 -18.25
C ARG A 34 8.08 -8.18 -17.82
N GLU A 35 7.45 -7.29 -17.09
CA GLU A 35 8.11 -6.08 -16.68
C GLU A 35 9.15 -6.32 -15.55
N VAL A 36 9.07 -7.44 -14.79
CA VAL A 36 10.11 -7.92 -13.84
C VAL A 36 11.30 -8.44 -14.64
N GLN A 37 11.02 -9.14 -15.75
CA GLN A 37 12.02 -9.65 -16.66
C GLN A 37 12.77 -8.51 -17.39
N MET A 38 12.06 -7.42 -17.75
CA MET A 38 12.64 -6.21 -18.35
C MET A 38 13.37 -5.30 -17.35
N ALA A 39 13.09 -5.41 -16.04
CA ALA A 39 13.87 -4.72 -15.03
C ALA A 39 15.35 -5.17 -14.99
N ASN A 40 15.64 -6.40 -15.47
CA ASN A 40 17.01 -6.91 -15.63
C ASN A 40 17.74 -6.34 -16.86
N THR A 41 17.08 -5.56 -17.72
CA THR A 41 17.69 -4.95 -18.93
C THR A 41 17.85 -3.43 -18.82
N GLY A 42 17.41 -2.79 -17.73
CA GLY A 42 17.63 -1.35 -17.47
C GLY A 42 16.65 -0.40 -18.19
N GLU A 43 15.68 -0.92 -18.95
CA GLU A 43 14.62 -0.12 -19.58
C GLU A 43 13.41 0.00 -18.63
N ARG A 44 13.08 1.23 -18.22
CA ARG A 44 11.92 1.55 -17.37
C ARG A 44 10.68 1.85 -18.21
N ILE A 45 9.52 1.27 -17.88
CA ILE A 45 8.20 1.70 -18.40
C ILE A 45 7.08 1.57 -17.31
N TRP A 46 6.51 2.74 -16.98
CA TRP A 46 5.20 3.24 -16.49
C TRP A 46 4.16 2.45 -15.64
N VAL A 47 3.40 3.23 -14.83
CA VAL A 47 2.30 2.86 -13.90
C VAL A 47 0.93 3.11 -14.55
N ASN A 48 0.01 2.14 -14.49
CA ASN A 48 -1.28 2.28 -13.76
C ASN A 48 -2.12 0.98 -13.71
N ASP A 49 -2.94 0.88 -12.67
CA ASP A 49 -4.14 0.02 -12.63
C ASP A 49 -5.38 0.67 -13.25
N LYS A 50 -5.35 1.98 -13.52
CA LYS A 50 -6.19 2.75 -14.47
C LYS A 50 -5.73 4.21 -14.38
N ASP A 51 -5.15 4.75 -15.46
CA ASP A 51 -4.41 6.01 -15.59
C ASP A 51 -4.70 7.18 -14.61
N GLU A 52 -3.65 8.01 -14.38
CA GLU A 52 -3.60 9.29 -13.62
C GLU A 52 -2.97 9.31 -12.20
N LEU A 53 -1.79 8.74 -11.98
CA LEU A 53 -0.91 9.24 -10.91
C LEU A 53 0.37 9.84 -11.53
N PRO A 54 0.72 11.11 -11.24
CA PRO A 54 2.03 11.62 -11.54
C PRO A 54 3.02 11.03 -10.52
N ASN A 55 3.33 9.74 -10.63
CA ASN A 55 4.44 9.11 -9.91
C ASN A 55 5.78 9.44 -10.59
N SER A 56 5.93 10.69 -11.07
CA SER A 56 7.22 11.24 -11.43
C SER A 56 7.95 11.56 -10.13
N THR A 57 8.90 10.71 -9.76
CA THR A 57 9.97 11.16 -8.86
C THR A 57 10.59 12.46 -9.42
N PRO A 58 11.24 13.30 -8.60
CA PRO A 58 11.93 14.51 -9.07
C PRO A 58 12.95 14.28 -10.21
N THR A 59 13.28 13.01 -10.48
CA THR A 59 14.22 12.55 -11.49
C THR A 59 13.58 12.10 -12.82
N GLY A 60 12.25 12.20 -12.96
CA GLY A 60 11.52 11.74 -14.16
C GLY A 60 11.46 10.22 -14.31
N ARG A 61 11.77 9.47 -13.24
CA ARG A 61 11.76 8.00 -13.23
C ARG A 61 10.45 7.49 -12.65
N THR A 62 9.73 6.69 -13.43
CA THR A 62 8.52 5.99 -13.00
C THR A 62 8.88 4.72 -12.24
N ILE A 63 8.16 4.44 -11.15
CA ILE A 63 8.46 3.37 -10.19
C ILE A 63 7.32 2.35 -10.21
N ASP A 64 7.67 1.08 -10.37
CA ASP A 64 6.72 -0.01 -10.28
C ASP A 64 6.73 -0.61 -8.87
N ILE A 65 5.76 -0.18 -8.08
CA ILE A 65 5.59 -0.64 -6.70
C ILE A 65 5.28 -2.14 -6.61
N LEU A 66 4.71 -2.76 -7.65
CA LEU A 66 4.41 -4.20 -7.68
C LEU A 66 5.67 -5.06 -7.82
N LYS A 67 6.83 -4.48 -8.12
CA LYS A 67 8.09 -5.26 -8.24
C LYS A 67 9.03 -5.10 -7.08
N MET A 68 8.76 -4.14 -6.24
CA MET A 68 9.60 -3.80 -5.11
C MET A 68 9.10 -4.52 -3.87
N ARG A 69 10.01 -4.95 -3.02
CA ARG A 69 9.69 -5.24 -1.62
C ARG A 69 9.30 -3.93 -0.93
N GLY A 70 8.56 -4.02 0.17
CA GLY A 70 8.15 -2.82 0.92
C GLY A 70 9.35 -1.94 1.31
N SER A 71 10.44 -2.57 1.75
CA SER A 71 11.72 -1.97 2.13
C SER A 71 12.49 -1.34 0.96
N GLU A 72 12.17 -1.71 -0.28
CA GLU A 72 12.79 -1.15 -1.48
C GLU A 72 12.02 0.08 -1.99
N LEU A 73 10.79 0.31 -1.50
CA LEU A 73 9.98 1.43 -1.93
C LEU A 73 10.67 2.78 -1.63
N PRO A 74 10.42 3.82 -2.44
CA PRO A 74 10.86 5.16 -2.13
C PRO A 74 10.39 5.62 -0.75
N SER A 75 11.21 6.45 -0.10
CA SER A 75 10.97 6.91 1.27
C SER A 75 9.59 7.54 1.48
N GLN A 76 9.05 8.23 0.48
CA GLN A 76 7.70 8.79 0.56
C GLN A 76 6.62 7.71 0.78
N PHE A 77 6.75 6.54 0.17
CA PHE A 77 5.79 5.43 0.33
C PHE A 77 6.06 4.67 1.62
N THR A 78 7.33 4.41 1.96
CA THR A 78 7.67 3.75 3.22
C THR A 78 7.22 4.58 4.41
N ASN A 79 7.40 5.92 4.39
CA ASN A 79 6.95 6.82 5.45
C ASN A 79 5.42 6.82 5.60
N GLN A 80 4.68 6.72 4.50
CA GLN A 80 3.23 6.60 4.55
C GLN A 80 2.81 5.26 5.18
N MET A 81 3.46 4.15 4.78
CA MET A 81 3.23 2.83 5.36
C MET A 81 3.61 2.76 6.85
N GLU A 82 4.70 3.39 7.25
CA GLU A 82 5.09 3.56 8.66
C GLU A 82 4.00 4.25 9.46
N ALA A 83 3.52 5.40 8.98
CA ALA A 83 2.48 6.17 9.67
C ALA A 83 1.16 5.39 9.79
N VAL A 84 0.83 4.54 8.83
CA VAL A 84 -0.31 3.63 8.90
C VAL A 84 -0.05 2.49 9.88
N GLY A 85 1.12 1.87 9.84
CA GLY A 85 1.53 0.84 10.79
C GLY A 85 1.49 1.32 12.24
N GLU A 86 2.04 2.50 12.52
CA GLU A 86 1.98 3.14 13.84
C GLU A 86 0.54 3.36 14.31
N CYS A 87 -0.31 3.87 13.42
CA CYS A 87 -1.72 4.12 13.71
C CYS A 87 -2.46 2.80 14.02
N LEU A 88 -2.25 1.77 13.21
CA LEU A 88 -2.87 0.46 13.40
C LEU A 88 -2.37 -0.22 14.67
N PHE A 89 -1.06 -0.24 14.91
CA PHE A 89 -0.50 -0.81 16.13
C PHE A 89 -0.98 -0.10 17.39
N GLY A 90 -1.08 1.23 17.38
CA GLY A 90 -1.66 2.00 18.48
C GLY A 90 -3.12 1.60 18.75
N THR A 91 -3.92 1.47 17.70
CA THR A 91 -5.33 1.07 17.78
C THR A 91 -5.52 -0.39 18.22
N VAL A 92 -4.66 -1.30 17.78
CA VAL A 92 -4.70 -2.70 18.23
C VAL A 92 -4.30 -2.80 19.71
N LYS A 93 -3.26 -2.06 20.12
CA LYS A 93 -2.83 -2.00 21.53
C LYS A 93 -3.90 -1.39 22.45
N SER A 94 -4.78 -0.52 21.94
CA SER A 94 -5.92 0.01 22.69
C SER A 94 -7.12 -0.96 22.75
N GLY A 95 -7.01 -2.14 22.14
CA GLY A 95 -7.98 -3.23 22.27
C GLY A 95 -8.89 -3.46 21.05
N THR A 96 -8.74 -2.66 19.99
CA THR A 96 -9.54 -2.86 18.77
C THR A 96 -9.03 -4.07 17.99
N THR A 97 -9.92 -5.01 17.68
CA THR A 97 -9.57 -6.23 16.93
C THR A 97 -10.48 -6.50 15.73
N ASP A 98 -11.48 -5.66 15.51
CA ASP A 98 -12.36 -5.73 14.34
C ASP A 98 -11.61 -5.27 13.09
N ILE A 99 -11.57 -6.13 12.07
CA ILE A 99 -10.82 -5.88 10.84
C ILE A 99 -11.43 -4.76 10.02
N GLU A 100 -12.76 -4.61 9.96
CA GLU A 100 -13.39 -3.54 9.18
C GLU A 100 -13.13 -2.18 9.84
N VAL A 101 -13.15 -2.13 11.18
CA VAL A 101 -12.79 -0.91 11.92
C VAL A 101 -11.32 -0.54 11.67
N LEU A 102 -10.41 -1.52 11.76
CA LEU A 102 -8.99 -1.30 11.51
C LEU A 102 -8.71 -0.89 10.05
N ALA A 103 -9.40 -1.50 9.08
CA ALA A 103 -9.27 -1.18 7.67
C ALA A 103 -9.78 0.25 7.38
N SER A 104 -10.93 0.63 7.93
CA SER A 104 -11.43 2.02 7.83
C SER A 104 -10.44 3.03 8.43
N ILE A 105 -9.76 2.68 9.53
CA ILE A 105 -8.69 3.50 10.12
C ILE A 105 -7.48 3.62 9.18
N ALA A 106 -7.05 2.52 8.56
CA ALA A 106 -5.98 2.54 7.57
C ALA A 106 -6.35 3.46 6.38
N HIS A 107 -7.54 3.29 5.81
CA HIS A 107 -8.08 4.12 4.74
C HIS A 107 -8.05 5.60 5.08
N ASN A 108 -8.64 5.96 6.22
CA ASN A 108 -8.68 7.35 6.69
C ASN A 108 -7.28 7.93 6.88
N LYS A 109 -6.31 7.11 7.31
CA LYS A 109 -4.92 7.53 7.43
C LYS A 109 -4.27 7.77 6.07
N TRP A 110 -4.48 6.90 5.07
CA TRP A 110 -4.03 7.13 3.70
C TRP A 110 -4.61 8.42 3.13
N MET A 111 -5.91 8.64 3.31
CA MET A 111 -6.60 9.83 2.82
C MET A 111 -6.11 11.11 3.52
N GLY A 112 -5.87 11.06 4.82
CA GLY A 112 -5.32 12.18 5.57
C GLY A 112 -3.94 12.61 5.06
N MET A 113 -3.05 11.65 4.77
CA MET A 113 -1.71 11.93 4.26
C MET A 113 -1.71 12.46 2.83
N ASN A 114 -2.69 12.06 2.02
CA ASN A 114 -2.80 12.45 0.63
C ASN A 114 -3.80 13.59 0.39
N ALA A 115 -4.32 14.25 1.43
CA ALA A 115 -5.41 15.23 1.34
C ALA A 115 -5.16 16.38 0.35
N SER A 116 -3.90 16.72 0.07
CA SER A 116 -3.53 17.72 -0.94
C SER A 116 -3.92 17.31 -2.37
N LEU A 117 -4.10 16.01 -2.65
CA LEU A 117 -4.57 15.49 -3.93
C LEU A 117 -6.09 15.58 -4.08
N LYS A 118 -6.85 15.83 -3.01
CA LYS A 118 -8.32 15.86 -3.06
C LYS A 118 -8.90 16.86 -4.07
N PRO A 119 -8.36 18.09 -4.26
CA PRO A 119 -8.87 19.02 -5.26
C PRO A 119 -8.65 18.55 -6.70
N VAL A 120 -7.59 17.77 -6.94
CA VAL A 120 -7.20 17.30 -8.29
C VAL A 120 -7.72 15.90 -8.60
N GLN A 121 -7.94 15.07 -7.58
CA GLN A 121 -8.37 13.68 -7.72
C GLN A 121 -9.42 13.33 -6.65
N PRO A 122 -10.57 14.03 -6.62
CA PRO A 122 -11.59 13.84 -5.56
C PRO A 122 -12.15 12.42 -5.52
N ARG A 123 -12.10 11.68 -6.64
CA ARG A 123 -12.52 10.29 -6.75
C ARG A 123 -11.74 9.33 -5.85
N LEU A 124 -10.50 9.67 -5.50
CA LEU A 124 -9.69 8.85 -4.59
C LEU A 124 -10.06 9.04 -3.11
N PHE A 125 -10.85 10.07 -2.78
CA PHE A 125 -11.16 10.48 -1.40
C PHE A 125 -12.60 10.17 -1.00
N VAL A 126 -13.10 9.01 -1.43
CA VAL A 126 -14.40 8.48 -0.97
C VAL A 126 -14.28 7.87 0.43
N GLN A 127 -15.39 7.77 1.14
CA GLN A 127 -15.40 7.11 2.46
C GLN A 127 -15.15 5.60 2.31
N TYR A 128 -14.59 4.97 3.34
CA TYR A 128 -14.25 3.54 3.32
C TYR A 128 -15.45 2.67 2.92
N GLU A 129 -16.64 2.99 3.43
CA GLU A 129 -17.87 2.24 3.17
C GLU A 129 -18.33 2.31 1.71
N GLN A 130 -17.86 3.33 0.98
CA GLN A 130 -18.18 3.60 -0.42
C GLN A 130 -17.16 2.98 -1.40
N LEU A 131 -16.02 2.49 -0.90
CA LEU A 131 -15.05 1.76 -1.71
C LEU A 131 -15.66 0.46 -2.23
N ASP A 132 -15.21 0.04 -3.39
CA ASP A 132 -15.47 -1.32 -3.85
C ASP A 132 -14.68 -2.35 -3.01
N GLU A 133 -15.06 -3.62 -3.10
CA GLU A 133 -14.43 -4.65 -2.27
C GLU A 133 -12.95 -4.87 -2.58
N ILE A 134 -12.49 -4.57 -3.79
CA ILE A 134 -11.07 -4.69 -4.18
C ILE A 134 -10.26 -3.59 -3.48
N GLU A 135 -10.76 -2.36 -3.47
CA GLU A 135 -10.12 -1.24 -2.79
C GLU A 135 -10.12 -1.44 -1.27
N LYS A 136 -11.24 -1.91 -0.68
CA LYS A 136 -11.30 -2.24 0.75
C LYS A 136 -10.33 -3.35 1.14
N GLU A 137 -10.12 -4.34 0.28
CA GLU A 137 -9.24 -5.46 0.58
C GLU A 137 -7.79 -5.01 0.79
N LYS A 138 -7.36 -3.95 0.10
CA LYS A 138 -6.05 -3.33 0.33
C LYS A 138 -5.91 -2.91 1.80
N ASP A 139 -6.87 -2.17 2.34
CA ASP A 139 -6.82 -1.74 3.74
C ASP A 139 -6.96 -2.92 4.72
N ARG A 140 -7.78 -3.92 4.39
CA ARG A 140 -7.94 -5.14 5.20
C ARG A 140 -6.65 -5.94 5.31
N VAL A 141 -5.82 -5.99 4.26
CA VAL A 141 -4.48 -6.60 4.33
C VAL A 141 -3.67 -5.92 5.43
N PHE A 142 -3.53 -4.59 5.41
CA PHE A 142 -2.76 -3.86 6.41
C PHE A 142 -3.33 -4.08 7.82
N ALA A 143 -4.66 -4.07 7.98
CA ALA A 143 -5.33 -4.37 9.24
C ALA A 143 -5.01 -5.77 9.78
N ARG A 144 -5.08 -6.81 8.93
CA ARG A 144 -4.80 -8.20 9.33
C ARG A 144 -3.33 -8.40 9.72
N ILE A 145 -2.41 -7.79 8.98
CA ILE A 145 -0.98 -7.86 9.27
C ILE A 145 -0.67 -7.15 10.59
N ALA A 146 -1.20 -5.94 10.80
CA ALA A 146 -1.03 -5.23 12.07
C ALA A 146 -1.58 -6.03 13.26
N LEU A 147 -2.79 -6.58 13.14
CA LEU A 147 -3.40 -7.39 14.19
C LEU A 147 -2.60 -8.65 14.50
N ARG A 148 -2.06 -9.32 13.47
CA ARG A 148 -1.21 -10.51 13.65
C ARG A 148 0.09 -10.16 14.37
N LEU A 149 0.78 -9.11 13.92
CA LEU A 149 2.08 -8.72 14.47
C LEU A 149 1.98 -8.18 15.89
N ALA A 150 0.93 -7.42 16.20
CA ALA A 150 0.68 -6.92 17.55
C ALA A 150 0.40 -8.03 18.58
N ARG A 151 0.02 -9.24 18.15
CA ARG A 151 -0.21 -10.40 19.04
C ARG A 151 1.06 -11.19 19.37
N VAL A 152 2.13 -11.00 18.59
CA VAL A 152 3.41 -11.72 18.76
C VAL A 152 4.53 -10.81 19.27
N SER A 153 4.28 -9.49 19.32
CA SER A 153 5.15 -8.45 19.88
C SER A 153 4.82 -8.16 21.35
#